data_AF-A0A356GD49-F1
#
_entry.id   AF-A0A356GD49-F1
#
_cell.length_a   1.000
_cell.length_b   1.000
_cell.length_c   1.000
_cell.angle_alpha   90.00
_cell.angle_beta   90.00
_cell.angle_gamma   90.00
#
_symmetry.space_group_name_H-M   'P 1'
#
loop_
_entity.id
_entity.type
_entity.pdbx_description
1 polymer ?
#
loop_
_entity_poly.entity_id
_entity_poly.type
_entity_poly.pdbx_seq_one_letter_code
_entity_poly.pdbx_strand_id
1 'polypeptide(L)'
;MRFVNYNYREKKKEKGNSGMKKLLCLAASLVFIFALASCSAGVSVPYRMVQLANRYSEIFDLESGIAAFREKLTYPDFEYELYCETAKSGKLTTYNISEKTDGYTMNACDGTVVMERGGKKYFLLIISGTYSGFADEYADFAHPLDAGSHYQVSSKKRAEGGYEVVYKAEITPQMAGELSEYGVVLGEYIFSHLVVDEKYRALSIEYSTGKGEGERKLLTRTFEYYDDARESFENMPKNRDAKVKIVYTGGRTAEFAVPEGYHIGFYMPDVTYEFYTDEDFKVPFDADNTAISGEITLYAKAIGKKA
;
A
#
# COMPACT_ATOMS: atom_id res chain seq x y z
N MET A 1 -3.67 -3.07 6.81
CA MET A 1 -5.01 -2.81 6.27
C MET A 1 -4.93 -2.62 4.75
N ARG A 2 -4.58 -3.68 4.00
CA ARG A 2 -4.79 -3.74 2.53
C ARG A 2 -6.26 -4.09 2.30
N PHE A 3 -7.13 -3.12 2.07
CA PHE A 3 -8.51 -3.37 1.65
C PHE A 3 -8.59 -3.40 0.13
N VAL A 4 -8.39 -4.59 -0.46
CA VAL A 4 -9.06 -4.95 -1.71
C VAL A 4 -9.57 -6.38 -1.55
N ASN A 5 -10.75 -6.51 -0.93
CA ASN A 5 -11.56 -7.71 -1.01
C ASN A 5 -12.55 -7.50 -2.16
N TYR A 6 -12.38 -8.20 -3.29
CA TYR A 6 -13.44 -8.34 -4.28
C TYR A 6 -13.72 -9.80 -4.61
N ASN A 7 -14.96 -10.20 -4.31
CA ASN A 7 -15.51 -11.53 -4.52
C ASN A 7 -15.79 -11.82 -6.01
N TYR A 8 -15.27 -12.96 -6.46
CA TYR A 8 -15.92 -14.04 -7.21
C TYR A 8 -17.07 -13.71 -8.19
N ARG A 9 -16.86 -13.92 -9.51
CA ARG A 9 -17.92 -14.39 -10.43
C ARG A 9 -17.40 -15.17 -11.66
N GLU A 10 -17.97 -16.35 -11.78
CA GLU A 10 -18.12 -17.37 -12.84
C GLU A 10 -17.31 -17.37 -14.17
N LYS A 11 -16.81 -18.58 -14.46
CA LYS A 11 -16.24 -19.07 -15.72
C LYS A 11 -17.23 -19.01 -16.89
N LYS A 12 -16.73 -18.63 -18.07
CA LYS A 12 -17.20 -19.17 -19.36
C LYS A 12 -16.08 -19.95 -20.06
N LYS A 13 -16.38 -21.21 -20.40
CA LYS A 13 -15.59 -22.08 -21.27
C LYS A 13 -15.91 -21.75 -22.73
N GLU A 14 -14.90 -21.64 -23.57
CA GLU A 14 -15.02 -21.98 -24.99
C GLU A 14 -13.85 -22.88 -25.43
N LYS A 15 -14.20 -23.89 -26.24
CA LYS A 15 -13.35 -24.90 -26.86
C LYS A 15 -13.37 -24.67 -28.37
N GLY A 16 -12.25 -24.95 -29.04
CA GLY A 16 -12.16 -25.19 -30.50
C GLY A 16 -10.80 -24.74 -31.03
N ASN A 17 -9.75 -25.58 -31.09
CA ASN A 17 -9.45 -26.78 -31.89
C ASN A 17 -8.80 -26.50 -33.26
N SER A 18 -7.82 -27.36 -33.60
CA SER A 18 -7.17 -27.57 -34.91
C SER A 18 -6.18 -26.48 -35.35
N GLY A 19 -4.92 -26.74 -35.76
CA GLY A 19 -4.26 -27.96 -36.16
C GLY A 19 -3.33 -27.67 -37.37
N MET A 20 -2.03 -27.93 -37.20
CA MET A 20 -1.04 -28.30 -38.25
C MET A 20 -0.47 -27.21 -39.19
N LYS A 21 0.84 -26.93 -39.07
CA LYS A 21 1.91 -27.44 -39.98
C LYS A 21 3.28 -26.80 -39.66
N LYS A 22 4.29 -27.66 -39.59
CA LYS A 22 5.73 -27.34 -39.56
C LYS A 22 6.14 -26.63 -40.85
N LEU A 23 7.08 -25.69 -40.77
CA LEU A 23 8.18 -25.59 -41.73
C LEU A 23 9.40 -24.92 -41.07
N LEU A 24 10.53 -25.61 -41.14
CA LEU A 24 11.86 -25.09 -40.83
C LEU A 24 12.28 -24.05 -41.88
N CYS A 25 13.07 -23.05 -41.47
CA CYS A 25 14.27 -22.66 -42.22
C CYS A 25 15.26 -21.93 -41.30
N LEU A 26 16.44 -22.53 -41.18
CA LEU A 26 17.65 -22.09 -40.51
C LEU A 26 18.55 -21.46 -41.58
N ALA A 27 18.88 -20.17 -41.42
CA ALA A 27 20.02 -19.44 -42.02
C ALA A 27 19.75 -17.93 -41.79
N ALA A 28 20.66 -17.06 -41.39
CA ALA A 28 22.08 -17.17 -41.14
C ALA A 28 22.47 -16.04 -40.18
N SER A 29 23.36 -16.39 -39.25
CA SER A 29 24.24 -15.51 -38.48
C SER A 29 24.87 -14.39 -39.31
N LEU A 30 24.64 -13.11 -38.93
CA LEU A 30 25.60 -11.99 -39.01
C LEU A 30 24.97 -10.61 -38.67
N VAL A 31 24.38 -10.45 -37.48
CA VAL A 31 24.38 -9.18 -36.71
C VAL A 31 24.32 -9.55 -35.22
N PHE A 32 25.34 -10.28 -34.74
CA PHE A 32 25.46 -10.67 -33.32
C PHE A 32 26.69 -10.03 -32.66
N ILE A 33 27.05 -8.83 -33.12
CA ILE A 33 28.14 -8.01 -32.59
C ILE A 33 27.65 -6.57 -32.63
N PHE A 34 26.91 -6.14 -31.60
CA PHE A 34 26.79 -4.75 -31.09
C PHE A 34 25.63 -4.67 -30.07
N ALA A 35 25.74 -5.40 -28.96
CA ALA A 35 25.02 -5.09 -27.72
C ALA A 35 25.73 -5.62 -26.45
N LEU A 36 26.86 -6.32 -26.59
CA LEU A 36 27.74 -6.70 -25.48
C LEU A 36 28.95 -5.75 -25.43
N ALA A 37 28.67 -4.45 -25.30
CA ALA A 37 29.68 -3.43 -25.07
C ALA A 37 29.06 -2.19 -24.42
N SER A 38 28.50 -2.38 -23.23
CA SER A 38 28.64 -1.38 -22.16
C SER A 38 28.70 -2.09 -20.82
N CYS A 39 29.72 -2.93 -20.65
CA CYS A 39 30.32 -3.11 -19.33
C CYS A 39 31.07 -1.81 -18.98
N SER A 40 30.33 -0.70 -18.79
CA SER A 40 30.79 0.28 -17.81
C SER A 40 30.88 -0.48 -16.50
N ALA A 41 31.99 -0.38 -15.77
CA ALA A 41 32.10 -0.93 -14.44
C ALA A 41 30.90 -0.44 -13.60
N GLY A 42 29.85 -1.26 -13.54
CA GLY A 42 28.57 -0.87 -12.96
C GLY A 42 28.80 -0.64 -11.48
N VAL A 43 28.36 0.50 -10.96
CA VAL A 43 28.39 0.71 -9.52
C VAL A 43 27.47 -0.33 -8.90
N SER A 44 27.99 -1.15 -8.00
CA SER A 44 27.14 -2.11 -7.29
C SER A 44 26.17 -1.33 -6.41
N VAL A 45 24.87 -1.45 -6.69
CA VAL A 45 23.80 -0.87 -5.89
C VAL A 45 23.01 -2.05 -5.33
N PRO A 46 23.35 -2.58 -4.15
CA PRO A 46 22.64 -3.71 -3.58
C PRO A 46 21.18 -3.35 -3.31
N TYR A 47 20.24 -4.19 -3.72
CA TYR A 47 18.81 -3.94 -3.50
C TYR A 47 18.48 -3.71 -2.01
N ARG A 48 19.18 -4.41 -1.12
CA ARG A 48 19.05 -4.22 0.34
C ARG A 48 19.37 -2.80 0.81
N MET A 49 20.31 -2.10 0.17
CA MET A 49 20.61 -0.70 0.49
C MET A 49 19.44 0.20 0.13
N VAL A 50 18.83 -0.03 -1.03
CA VAL A 50 17.61 0.67 -1.45
C VAL A 50 16.47 0.35 -0.47
N GLN A 51 16.24 -0.92 -0.13
CA GLN A 51 15.20 -1.29 0.82
C GLN A 51 15.38 -0.63 2.19
N LEU A 52 16.60 -0.58 2.72
CA LEU A 52 16.88 0.06 4.00
C LEU A 52 16.67 1.57 3.92
N ALA A 53 17.26 2.25 2.93
CA ALA A 53 17.14 3.69 2.77
C ALA A 53 15.69 4.19 2.58
N ASN A 54 14.78 3.30 2.17
CA ASN A 54 13.36 3.57 2.01
C ASN A 54 12.51 2.93 3.10
N ARG A 55 13.01 2.77 4.33
CA ARG A 55 12.16 2.48 5.50
C ARG A 55 11.73 3.77 6.16
N TYR A 56 10.53 3.82 6.74
CA TYR A 56 10.06 5.02 7.44
C TYR A 56 11.01 5.40 8.59
N SER A 57 11.53 4.40 9.31
CA SER A 57 12.49 4.62 10.39
C SER A 57 13.79 5.29 9.93
N GLU A 58 14.20 5.04 8.68
CA GLU A 58 15.43 5.61 8.09
C GLU A 58 15.14 6.95 7.42
N ILE A 59 13.98 7.09 6.77
CA ILE A 59 13.52 8.34 6.15
C ILE A 59 13.28 9.40 7.22
N PHE A 60 12.68 9.04 8.34
CA PHE A 60 12.36 9.97 9.43
C PHE A 60 13.40 9.96 10.56
N ASP A 61 14.59 9.40 10.33
CA ASP A 61 15.70 9.56 11.25
C ASP A 61 16.04 11.05 11.39
N LEU A 62 16.42 11.48 12.59
CA LEU A 62 16.71 12.90 12.89
C LEU A 62 17.86 13.43 12.02
N GLU A 63 18.81 12.57 11.63
CA GLU A 63 19.93 12.93 10.76
C GLU A 63 19.55 13.05 9.28
N SER A 64 18.38 12.57 8.88
CA SER A 64 17.92 12.61 7.49
C SER A 64 17.58 14.03 7.02
N GLY A 65 17.12 14.89 7.94
CA GLY A 65 16.54 16.19 7.64
C GLY A 65 15.18 16.15 6.94
N ILE A 66 14.53 14.99 6.86
CA ILE A 66 13.21 14.83 6.21
C ILE A 66 12.12 14.87 7.29
N ALA A 67 11.14 15.76 7.09
CA ALA A 67 9.97 15.88 7.96
C ALA A 67 8.73 15.20 7.36
N ALA A 68 8.69 15.05 6.03
CA ALA A 68 7.57 14.45 5.30
C ALA A 68 8.03 13.77 4.00
N PHE A 69 7.23 12.83 3.51
CA PHE A 69 7.38 12.31 2.16
C PHE A 69 6.01 12.02 1.52
N ARG A 70 5.99 11.99 0.20
CA ARG A 70 4.86 11.61 -0.64
C ARG A 70 5.27 10.47 -1.55
N GLU A 71 4.44 9.44 -1.61
CA GLU A 71 4.53 8.34 -2.55
C GLU A 71 3.28 8.34 -3.42
N LYS A 72 3.46 8.25 -4.74
CA LYS A 72 2.37 8.09 -5.69
C LYS A 72 2.57 6.83 -6.51
N LEU A 73 1.57 5.95 -6.51
CA LEU A 73 1.45 4.78 -7.36
C LEU A 73 0.50 5.09 -8.51
N THR A 74 0.96 4.92 -9.74
CA THR A 74 0.16 5.05 -10.96
C THR A 74 0.11 3.71 -11.67
N TYR A 75 -1.06 3.07 -11.60
CA TYR A 75 -1.45 1.92 -12.42
C TYR A 75 -2.07 2.40 -13.73
N PRO A 76 -2.30 1.51 -14.72
CA PRO A 76 -2.95 1.89 -15.98
C PRO A 76 -4.35 2.50 -15.82
N ASP A 77 -5.07 2.12 -14.77
CA ASP A 77 -6.49 2.39 -14.55
C ASP A 77 -6.80 2.97 -13.17
N PHE A 78 -5.79 3.18 -12.33
CA PHE A 78 -5.96 3.60 -10.94
C PHE A 78 -4.75 4.38 -10.42
N GLU A 79 -5.00 5.37 -9.56
CA GLU A 79 -3.95 6.06 -8.82
C GLU A 79 -4.15 5.92 -7.30
N TYR A 80 -3.03 5.76 -6.60
CA TYR A 80 -2.96 5.76 -5.15
C TYR A 80 -1.88 6.74 -4.73
N GLU A 81 -2.19 7.58 -3.74
CA GLU A 81 -1.26 8.53 -3.16
C GLU A 81 -1.21 8.32 -1.65
N LEU A 82 0.01 8.29 -1.12
CA LEU A 82 0.31 8.21 0.29
C LEU A 82 1.20 9.39 0.65
N TYR A 83 0.80 10.12 1.67
CA TYR A 83 1.59 11.17 2.28
C TYR A 83 1.81 10.83 3.74
N CYS A 84 3.03 10.96 4.21
CA CYS A 84 3.37 10.76 5.61
C CYS A 84 4.25 11.89 6.13
N GLU A 85 3.99 12.33 7.36
CA GLU A 85 4.82 13.31 8.04
C GLU A 85 5.03 12.94 9.51
N THR A 86 6.13 13.44 10.07
CA THR A 86 6.42 13.30 11.50
C THR A 86 5.34 13.97 12.35
N ALA A 87 4.85 13.27 13.39
CA ALA A 87 3.92 13.89 14.31
C ALA A 87 4.59 15.04 15.09
N LYS A 88 3.88 16.16 15.26
CA LYS A 88 4.36 17.37 15.96
C LYS A 88 4.86 17.11 17.39
N SER A 89 4.47 16.00 18.00
CA SER A 89 4.86 15.62 19.36
C SER A 89 6.33 15.21 19.53
N GLY A 90 7.12 15.10 18.45
CA GLY A 90 8.56 14.83 18.51
C GLY A 90 8.93 13.44 19.07
N LYS A 91 7.96 12.53 19.21
CA LYS A 91 8.22 11.13 19.56
C LYS A 91 8.33 10.32 18.28
N LEU A 92 9.46 9.62 18.13
CA LEU A 92 9.87 8.73 17.02
C LEU A 92 8.87 7.61 16.63
N THR A 93 7.66 7.56 17.19
CA THR A 93 6.78 6.38 17.14
C THR A 93 5.38 6.64 16.57
N THR A 94 5.09 7.85 16.08
CA THR A 94 3.82 8.11 15.40
C THR A 94 3.99 9.07 14.23
N TYR A 95 3.45 8.67 13.08
CA TYR A 95 3.36 9.48 11.86
C TYR A 95 1.91 9.93 11.65
N ASN A 96 1.74 11.07 11.01
CA ASN A 96 0.46 11.43 10.40
C ASN A 96 0.45 10.90 8.97
N ILE A 97 -0.69 10.38 8.53
CA ILE A 97 -0.83 9.68 7.26
C ILE A 97 -2.04 10.26 6.53
N SER A 98 -1.85 10.61 5.27
CA SER A 98 -2.95 10.87 4.35
C SER A 98 -2.84 9.88 3.20
N GLU A 99 -3.92 9.14 2.96
CA GLU A 99 -4.03 8.18 1.89
C GLU A 99 -5.17 8.60 0.98
N LYS A 100 -4.94 8.55 -0.33
CA LYS A 100 -5.92 8.96 -1.32
C LYS A 100 -5.96 8.00 -2.49
N THR A 101 -7.18 7.69 -2.90
CA THR A 101 -7.50 6.87 -4.06
C THR A 101 -8.68 7.51 -4.80
N ASP A 102 -9.03 7.00 -5.98
CA ASP A 102 -10.23 7.47 -6.70
C ASP A 102 -11.54 7.25 -5.91
N GLY A 103 -11.55 6.30 -4.97
CA GLY A 103 -12.74 5.91 -4.22
C GLY A 103 -12.88 6.53 -2.84
N TYR A 104 -11.77 6.91 -2.21
CA TYR A 104 -11.77 7.48 -0.86
C TYR A 104 -10.50 8.28 -0.54
N THR A 105 -10.62 9.10 0.49
CA THR A 105 -9.49 9.73 1.19
C THR A 105 -9.51 9.31 2.65
N MET A 106 -8.38 8.93 3.22
CA MET A 106 -8.22 8.61 4.64
C MET A 106 -7.15 9.53 5.23
N ASN A 107 -7.43 10.10 6.40
CA ASN A 107 -6.49 10.90 7.17
C ASN A 107 -6.36 10.31 8.57
N ALA A 108 -5.14 10.00 8.96
CA ALA A 108 -4.76 9.57 10.29
C ALA A 108 -3.84 10.62 10.90
N CYS A 109 -4.26 11.23 12.00
CA CYS A 109 -3.51 12.28 12.69
C CYS A 109 -3.79 12.23 14.19
N ASP A 110 -2.72 12.29 14.99
CA ASP A 110 -2.79 12.39 16.46
C ASP A 110 -3.80 11.43 17.12
N GLY A 111 -3.73 10.14 16.80
CA GLY A 111 -4.62 9.13 17.40
C GLY A 111 -6.01 9.03 16.76
N THR A 112 -6.24 9.78 15.69
CA THR A 112 -7.56 9.92 15.05
C THR A 112 -7.48 9.43 13.63
N VAL A 113 -8.46 8.63 13.20
CA VAL A 113 -8.52 8.16 11.82
C VAL A 113 -9.89 8.48 11.24
N VAL A 114 -9.91 9.21 10.14
CA VAL A 114 -11.11 9.62 9.43
C VAL A 114 -11.00 9.21 7.98
N MET A 115 -12.09 8.73 7.39
CA MET A 115 -12.17 8.38 5.98
C MET A 115 -13.35 9.12 5.34
N GLU A 116 -13.17 9.65 4.15
CA GLU A 116 -14.24 10.17 3.30
C GLU A 116 -14.42 9.25 2.10
N ARG A 117 -15.62 8.70 1.93
CA ARG A 117 -15.96 7.76 0.85
C ARG A 117 -17.41 7.95 0.43
N GLY A 118 -17.66 8.08 -0.87
CA GLY A 118 -19.01 8.22 -1.42
C GLY A 118 -19.78 9.44 -0.86
N GLY A 119 -19.08 10.55 -0.58
CA GLY A 119 -19.64 11.76 0.02
C GLY A 119 -19.98 11.65 1.51
N LYS A 120 -19.65 10.54 2.16
CA LYS A 120 -19.85 10.31 3.60
C LYS A 120 -18.51 10.36 4.34
N LYS A 121 -18.54 10.87 5.56
CA LYS A 121 -17.39 10.88 6.48
C LYS A 121 -17.54 9.79 7.52
N TYR A 122 -16.49 9.03 7.71
CA TYR A 122 -16.40 7.92 8.64
C TYR A 122 -15.34 8.24 9.69
N PHE A 123 -15.69 8.09 10.96
CA PHE A 123 -14.75 8.09 12.06
C PHE A 123 -14.39 6.63 12.38
N LEU A 124 -13.13 6.27 12.25
CA LEU A 124 -12.69 4.88 12.38
C LEU A 124 -12.31 4.58 13.84
N LEU A 125 -13.02 3.65 14.45
CA LEU A 125 -12.74 3.17 15.80
C LEU A 125 -11.67 2.08 15.75
N ILE A 126 -10.54 2.32 16.42
CA ILE A 126 -9.48 1.33 16.60
C ILE A 126 -9.88 0.40 17.75
N ILE A 127 -10.25 -0.83 17.42
CA ILE A 127 -10.71 -1.85 18.35
C ILE A 127 -9.64 -2.92 18.49
N SER A 128 -9.29 -3.28 19.73
CA SER A 128 -8.23 -4.25 20.01
C SER A 128 -6.91 -3.92 19.29
N GLY A 129 -6.51 -2.65 19.30
CA GLY A 129 -5.28 -2.17 18.67
C GLY A 129 -4.91 -0.79 19.19
N THR A 130 -3.83 -0.23 18.67
CA THR A 130 -3.39 1.14 18.97
C THR A 130 -3.24 1.95 17.69
N TYR A 131 -3.24 3.28 17.82
CA TYR A 131 -2.91 4.15 16.70
C TYR A 131 -1.50 3.88 16.16
N SER A 132 -0.52 3.63 17.03
CA SER A 132 0.82 3.26 16.60
C SER A 132 0.79 1.98 15.75
N GLY A 133 0.09 0.94 16.20
CA GLY A 133 -0.04 -0.31 15.43
C GLY A 133 -0.80 -0.14 14.12
N PHE A 134 -1.72 0.83 14.02
CA PHE A 134 -2.34 1.23 12.76
C PHE A 134 -1.32 1.92 11.84
N ALA A 135 -0.58 2.90 12.36
CA ALA A 135 0.41 3.66 11.59
C ALA A 135 1.60 2.77 11.16
N ASP A 136 1.99 1.80 11.97
CA ASP A 136 3.06 0.84 11.69
C ASP A 136 2.74 -0.05 10.47
N GLU A 137 1.47 -0.24 10.11
CA GLU A 137 1.10 -0.94 8.88
C GLU A 137 1.57 -0.20 7.61
N TYR A 138 1.91 1.08 7.72
CA TYR A 138 2.46 1.90 6.65
C TYR A 138 3.99 2.02 6.73
N ALA A 139 4.62 1.59 7.82
CA ALA A 139 6.04 1.88 8.12
C ALA A 139 7.03 1.21 7.15
N ASP A 140 6.61 0.14 6.49
CA ASP A 140 7.37 -0.51 5.44
C ASP A 140 6.74 -0.16 4.08
N PHE A 141 7.52 0.50 3.20
CA PHE A 141 7.23 0.78 1.79
C PHE A 141 6.99 -0.49 0.93
N ALA A 142 6.66 -1.62 1.55
CA ALA A 142 6.62 -2.94 0.95
C ALA A 142 5.39 -3.07 0.03
N HIS A 143 5.58 -2.70 -1.23
CA HIS A 143 4.70 -3.14 -2.29
C HIS A 143 4.91 -4.65 -2.53
N PRO A 144 3.90 -5.44 -2.92
CA PRO A 144 4.11 -6.86 -3.25
C PRO A 144 5.23 -7.11 -4.27
N LEU A 145 5.47 -6.15 -5.17
CA LEU A 145 6.53 -6.20 -6.18
C LEU A 145 7.94 -5.98 -5.62
N ASP A 146 8.09 -5.53 -4.36
CA ASP A 146 9.37 -5.42 -3.68
C ASP A 146 9.76 -6.70 -2.93
N ALA A 147 8.84 -7.65 -2.84
CA ALA A 147 9.05 -8.89 -2.12
C ALA A 147 10.02 -9.82 -2.84
N GLY A 148 10.72 -10.65 -2.06
CA GLY A 148 11.61 -11.69 -2.58
C GLY A 148 13.00 -11.19 -2.99
N SER A 149 13.73 -12.07 -3.67
CA SER A 149 15.12 -11.83 -4.04
C SER A 149 15.23 -11.09 -5.38
N HIS A 150 15.83 -9.90 -5.32
CA HIS A 150 16.07 -9.03 -6.46
C HIS A 150 17.56 -9.07 -6.86
N TYR A 151 17.82 -9.42 -8.12
CA TYR A 151 19.16 -9.49 -8.69
C TYR A 151 19.42 -8.29 -9.58
N GLN A 152 20.55 -7.60 -9.37
CA GLN A 152 20.91 -6.45 -10.18
C GLN A 152 21.25 -6.91 -11.61
N VAL A 153 20.54 -6.36 -12.59
CA VAL A 153 20.77 -6.58 -14.03
C VAL A 153 21.75 -5.55 -14.57
N SER A 154 21.53 -4.28 -14.24
CA SER A 154 22.36 -3.17 -14.69
C SER A 154 22.32 -2.01 -13.69
N SER A 155 23.34 -1.17 -13.74
CA SER A 155 23.36 0.10 -13.01
C SER A 155 24.25 1.12 -13.70
N LYS A 156 23.93 2.40 -13.52
CA LYS A 156 24.79 3.51 -13.91
C LYS A 156 24.64 4.67 -12.93
N LYS A 157 25.73 5.43 -12.74
CA LYS A 157 25.68 6.68 -11.98
C LYS A 157 25.02 7.77 -12.82
N ARG A 158 24.16 8.58 -12.21
CA ARG A 158 23.51 9.73 -12.85
C ARG A 158 24.39 10.97 -12.80
N ALA A 159 24.23 11.86 -13.78
CA ALA A 159 25.02 13.11 -13.84
C ALA A 159 24.71 14.06 -12.68
N GLU A 160 23.45 14.11 -12.24
CA GLU A 160 22.97 14.93 -11.12
C GLU A 160 23.17 14.30 -9.73
N GLY A 161 23.88 13.16 -9.66
CA GLY A 161 24.02 12.37 -8.44
C GLY A 161 23.03 11.22 -8.36
N GLY A 162 23.39 10.18 -7.60
CA GLY A 162 22.61 8.96 -7.46
C GLY A 162 22.77 7.97 -8.61
N TYR A 163 21.81 7.06 -8.77
CA TYR A 163 21.93 5.89 -9.64
C TYR A 163 20.64 5.59 -10.38
N GLU A 164 20.78 5.09 -11.61
CA GLU A 164 19.74 4.32 -12.29
C GLU A 164 20.13 2.84 -12.18
N VAL A 165 19.22 1.99 -11.71
CA VAL A 165 19.48 0.57 -11.48
C VAL A 165 18.28 -0.27 -11.89
N VAL A 166 18.54 -1.41 -12.55
CA VAL A 166 17.51 -2.37 -12.91
C VAL A 166 17.72 -3.64 -12.10
N TYR A 167 16.68 -4.08 -11.39
CA TYR A 167 16.65 -5.39 -10.75
C TYR A 167 15.70 -6.33 -11.47
N LYS A 168 15.94 -7.62 -11.29
CA LYS A 168 15.12 -8.71 -11.78
C LYS A 168 14.77 -9.64 -10.61
N ALA A 169 13.50 -9.98 -10.48
CA ALA A 169 13.01 -10.92 -9.47
C ALA A 169 12.13 -12.01 -10.11
N GLU A 170 12.17 -13.21 -9.54
CA GLU A 170 11.26 -14.30 -9.92
C GLU A 170 9.87 -14.07 -9.32
N ILE A 171 8.83 -14.32 -10.12
CA ILE A 171 7.46 -14.24 -9.65
C ILE A 171 7.14 -15.47 -8.80
N THR A 172 6.76 -15.23 -7.54
CA THR A 172 6.32 -16.28 -6.62
C THR A 172 4.84 -16.66 -6.88
N PRO A 173 4.38 -17.86 -6.47
CA PRO A 173 2.96 -18.23 -6.52
C PRO A 173 2.04 -17.24 -5.80
N GLN A 174 2.51 -16.67 -4.69
CA GLN A 174 1.76 -15.65 -3.95
C GLN A 174 1.60 -14.37 -4.77
N MET A 175 2.69 -13.83 -5.32
CA MET A 175 2.65 -12.62 -6.15
C MET A 175 1.78 -12.81 -7.39
N ALA A 176 1.89 -13.96 -8.06
CA ALA A 176 1.03 -14.26 -9.21
C ALA A 176 -0.44 -14.37 -8.83
N GLY A 177 -0.76 -14.89 -7.63
CA GLY A 177 -2.13 -14.91 -7.11
C GLY A 177 -2.65 -13.49 -6.85
N GLU A 178 -1.90 -12.70 -6.09
CA GLU A 178 -2.26 -11.34 -5.68
C GLU A 178 -2.36 -10.35 -6.85
N LEU A 179 -1.53 -10.51 -7.89
CA LEU A 179 -1.41 -9.54 -8.99
C LEU A 179 -1.85 -10.09 -10.36
N SER A 180 -2.60 -11.20 -10.37
CA SER A 180 -3.07 -11.84 -11.61
C SER A 180 -3.88 -10.90 -12.51
N GLU A 181 -4.68 -10.01 -11.92
CA GLU A 181 -5.49 -9.02 -12.66
C GLU A 181 -4.64 -7.98 -13.41
N TYR A 182 -3.43 -7.71 -12.92
CA TYR A 182 -2.46 -6.83 -13.56
C TYR A 182 -1.58 -7.56 -14.59
N GLY A 183 -1.89 -8.83 -14.90
CA GLY A 183 -1.18 -9.61 -15.91
C GLY A 183 0.17 -10.16 -15.45
N VAL A 184 0.37 -10.31 -14.14
CA VAL A 184 1.52 -10.99 -13.53
C VAL A 184 1.33 -12.51 -13.63
N VAL A 185 2.26 -13.21 -14.29
CA VAL A 185 2.12 -14.64 -14.60
C VAL A 185 3.33 -15.43 -14.11
N LEU A 186 3.08 -16.61 -13.54
CA LEU A 186 4.15 -17.53 -13.15
C LEU A 186 5.03 -17.94 -14.34
N GLY A 187 6.35 -17.94 -14.11
CA GLY A 187 7.36 -18.24 -15.13
C GLY A 187 7.81 -17.03 -15.96
N GLU A 188 7.26 -15.84 -15.68
CA GLU A 188 7.86 -14.56 -16.07
C GLU A 188 8.69 -13.98 -14.91
N TYR A 189 9.30 -12.81 -15.14
CA TYR A 189 10.04 -12.06 -14.14
C TYR A 189 9.38 -10.71 -13.88
N ILE A 190 9.64 -10.14 -12.71
CA ILE A 190 9.47 -8.72 -12.44
C ILE A 190 10.78 -8.02 -12.73
N PHE A 191 10.73 -6.93 -13.47
CA PHE A 191 11.82 -5.98 -13.59
C PHE A 191 11.46 -4.70 -12.87
N SER A 192 12.37 -4.22 -12.05
CA SER A 192 12.23 -2.99 -11.28
C SER A 192 13.28 -2.02 -11.79
N HIS A 193 12.86 -1.00 -12.52
CA HIS A 193 13.70 0.07 -13.04
C HIS A 193 13.65 1.24 -12.07
N LEU A 194 14.70 1.42 -11.28
CA LEU A 194 14.75 2.42 -10.23
C LEU A 194 15.62 3.60 -10.62
N VAL A 195 15.17 4.77 -10.20
CA VAL A 195 15.98 5.97 -10.05
C VAL A 195 16.13 6.23 -8.56
N VAL A 196 17.36 6.26 -8.06
CA VAL A 196 17.67 6.52 -6.65
C VAL A 196 18.63 7.71 -6.50
N ASP A 197 18.61 8.37 -5.34
CA ASP A 197 19.57 9.41 -5.00
C ASP A 197 20.91 8.83 -4.46
N GLU A 198 21.83 9.70 -4.04
CA GLU A 198 23.14 9.30 -3.51
C GLU A 198 23.07 8.54 -2.17
N LYS A 199 21.96 8.68 -1.44
CA LYS A 199 21.65 7.96 -0.20
C LYS A 199 20.82 6.69 -0.46
N TYR A 200 20.63 6.31 -1.71
CA TYR A 200 19.82 5.15 -2.14
C TYR A 200 18.30 5.28 -1.90
N ARG A 201 17.80 6.50 -1.62
CA ARG A 201 16.35 6.75 -1.53
C ARG A 201 15.75 6.72 -2.93
N ALA A 202 14.62 6.04 -3.07
CA ALA A 202 13.93 5.92 -4.35
C ALA A 202 13.33 7.27 -4.73
N LEU A 203 13.53 7.68 -5.97
CA LEU A 203 12.84 8.84 -6.57
C LEU A 203 11.73 8.35 -7.51
N SER A 204 11.99 7.26 -8.21
CA SER A 204 10.97 6.53 -8.95
C SER A 204 11.31 5.05 -9.10
N ILE A 205 10.27 4.23 -9.26
CA ILE A 205 10.37 2.82 -9.60
C ILE A 205 9.34 2.53 -10.69
N GLU A 206 9.78 2.08 -11.86
CA GLU A 206 8.91 1.49 -12.86
C GLU A 206 8.99 -0.03 -12.77
N TYR A 207 7.85 -0.68 -12.57
CA TYR A 207 7.76 -2.12 -12.62
C TYR A 207 7.22 -2.57 -13.96
N SER A 208 7.82 -3.61 -14.48
CA SER A 208 7.35 -4.33 -15.65
C SER A 208 7.44 -5.84 -15.43
N THR A 209 6.74 -6.60 -16.26
CA THR A 209 6.83 -8.06 -16.26
C THR A 209 7.05 -8.63 -17.65
N GLY A 210 7.79 -9.73 -17.74
CA GLY A 210 8.03 -10.43 -19.00
C GLY A 210 9.16 -11.45 -18.92
N LYS A 211 9.54 -12.00 -20.08
CA LYS A 211 10.61 -13.01 -20.21
C LYS A 211 11.99 -12.42 -20.57
N GLY A 212 12.08 -11.10 -20.79
CA GLY A 212 13.31 -10.39 -21.15
C GLY A 212 13.16 -9.51 -22.39
N GLU A 213 12.60 -10.04 -23.48
CA GLU A 213 12.22 -9.25 -24.67
C GLU A 213 10.70 -9.00 -24.62
N GLY A 214 10.27 -7.74 -24.64
CA GLY A 214 8.84 -7.37 -24.59
C GLY A 214 8.26 -7.27 -23.18
N GLU A 215 8.97 -6.57 -22.29
CA GLU A 215 8.45 -6.21 -20.97
C GLU A 215 7.13 -5.43 -21.07
N ARG A 216 6.16 -5.79 -20.24
CA ARG A 216 4.86 -5.12 -20.11
C ARG A 216 4.87 -4.30 -18.84
N LYS A 217 4.64 -2.99 -18.94
CA LYS A 217 4.56 -2.09 -17.78
C LYS A 217 3.40 -2.49 -16.87
N LEU A 218 3.67 -2.55 -15.57
CA LEU A 218 2.68 -2.83 -14.52
C LEU A 218 2.24 -1.56 -13.81
N LEU A 219 3.20 -0.82 -13.24
CA LEU A 219 2.94 0.40 -12.50
C LEU A 219 4.19 1.28 -12.40
N THR A 220 3.99 2.55 -12.08
CA THR A 220 5.07 3.46 -11.68
C THR A 220 4.83 3.95 -10.26
N ARG A 221 5.89 3.98 -9.46
CA ARG A 221 5.96 4.67 -8.17
C ARG A 221 6.84 5.90 -8.31
N THR A 222 6.43 7.02 -7.74
CA THR A 222 7.24 8.23 -7.60
C THR A 222 7.26 8.69 -6.16
N PHE A 223 8.39 9.26 -5.74
CA PHE A 223 8.63 9.65 -4.37
C PHE A 223 9.14 11.08 -4.30
N GLU A 224 8.59 11.84 -3.37
CA GLU A 224 9.02 13.19 -3.05
C GLU A 224 9.31 13.28 -1.55
N TYR A 225 10.40 13.92 -1.18
CA TYR A 225 10.83 14.08 0.21
C TYR A 225 10.93 15.56 0.54
N TYR A 226 10.49 15.94 1.73
CA TYR A 226 10.40 17.33 2.17
C TYR A 226 11.06 17.52 3.53
N ASP A 227 11.71 18.67 3.72
CA ASP A 227 12.31 19.10 4.98
C ASP A 227 11.30 19.70 5.96
N ASP A 228 10.08 19.96 5.50
CA ASP A 228 8.94 20.47 6.25
C ASP A 228 7.66 19.65 6.02
N ALA A 229 6.71 19.78 6.95
CA ALA A 229 5.37 19.26 6.80
C ALA A 229 4.59 20.05 5.72
N ARG A 230 3.94 19.33 4.79
CA ARG A 230 3.25 19.86 3.61
C ARG A 230 1.73 19.67 3.63
N GLU A 231 1.23 18.59 4.23
CA GLU A 231 -0.22 18.39 4.38
C GLU A 231 -0.72 19.09 5.65
N SER A 232 -1.88 19.74 5.52
CA SER A 232 -2.57 20.30 6.66
C SER A 232 -3.68 19.35 7.11
N PHE A 233 -3.45 18.68 8.23
CA PHE A 233 -4.48 17.89 8.93
C PHE A 233 -5.48 18.77 9.71
N GLU A 234 -5.63 20.04 9.36
CA GLU A 234 -6.55 20.99 10.02
C GLU A 234 -8.04 20.61 9.87
N ASN A 235 -8.36 19.83 8.83
CA ASN A 235 -9.71 19.34 8.56
C ASN A 235 -10.11 18.15 9.43
N MET A 236 -9.20 17.67 10.29
CA MET A 236 -9.52 16.65 11.27
C MET A 236 -10.57 17.18 12.27
N PRO A 237 -11.49 16.32 12.74
CA PRO A 237 -12.58 16.76 13.60
C PRO A 237 -12.04 17.28 14.93
N LYS A 238 -12.40 18.53 15.25
CA LYS A 238 -11.96 19.23 16.46
C LYS A 238 -12.80 18.88 17.69
N ASN A 239 -14.09 18.61 17.50
CA ASN A 239 -15.03 18.27 18.57
C ASN A 239 -15.49 16.81 18.45
N ARG A 240 -15.72 16.17 19.60
CA ARG A 240 -16.14 14.76 19.70
C ARG A 240 -17.20 14.59 20.77
N ASP A 241 -18.33 15.25 20.55
CA ASP A 241 -19.36 15.42 21.56
C ASP A 241 -20.29 14.20 21.66
N ALA A 242 -20.36 13.38 20.62
CA ALA A 242 -21.08 12.12 20.61
C ALA A 242 -20.25 10.98 21.23
N LYS A 243 -20.95 9.94 21.71
CA LYS A 243 -20.35 8.79 22.38
C LYS A 243 -20.79 7.49 21.75
N VAL A 244 -19.84 6.64 21.41
CA VAL A 244 -20.09 5.26 21.00
C VAL A 244 -19.60 4.35 22.12
N LYS A 245 -20.53 3.68 22.79
CA LYS A 245 -20.23 2.63 23.76
C LYS A 245 -20.27 1.28 23.06
N ILE A 246 -19.22 0.49 23.22
CA ILE A 246 -19.14 -0.89 22.72
C ILE A 246 -19.20 -1.84 23.89
N VAL A 247 -20.15 -2.77 23.88
CA VAL A 247 -20.30 -3.86 24.84
C VAL A 247 -19.86 -5.16 24.16
N TYR A 248 -18.74 -5.72 24.60
CA TYR A 248 -18.21 -6.97 24.04
C TYR A 248 -18.91 -8.18 24.66
N THR A 249 -18.98 -9.27 23.88
CA THR A 249 -19.35 -10.59 24.42
C THR A 249 -18.47 -10.92 25.63
N GLY A 250 -19.08 -11.15 26.80
CA GLY A 250 -18.37 -11.30 28.08
C GLY A 250 -18.40 -10.06 28.99
N GLY A 251 -19.09 -8.99 28.60
CA GLY A 251 -19.44 -7.86 29.49
C GLY A 251 -18.40 -6.76 29.60
N ARG A 252 -17.23 -6.90 28.95
CA ARG A 252 -16.26 -5.80 28.83
C ARG A 252 -16.88 -4.66 28.03
N THR A 253 -16.59 -3.42 28.39
CA THR A 253 -17.03 -2.24 27.63
C THR A 253 -15.85 -1.38 27.17
N ALA A 254 -16.03 -0.66 26.08
CA ALA A 254 -15.17 0.43 25.64
C ALA A 254 -16.02 1.63 25.25
N GLU A 255 -15.51 2.84 25.44
CA GLU A 255 -16.20 4.07 25.07
C GLU A 255 -15.31 4.91 24.17
N PHE A 256 -15.90 5.46 23.13
CA PHE A 256 -15.22 6.28 22.14
C PHE A 256 -15.96 7.61 21.99
N ALA A 257 -15.21 8.70 22.08
CA ALA A 257 -15.70 10.02 21.71
C ALA A 257 -15.62 10.17 20.20
N VAL A 258 -16.72 10.54 19.55
CA VAL A 258 -16.82 10.69 18.10
C VAL A 258 -17.48 12.02 17.73
N PRO A 259 -17.21 12.59 16.55
CA PRO A 259 -17.90 13.79 16.11
C PRO A 259 -19.33 13.47 15.66
N GLU A 260 -20.26 14.37 15.94
CA GLU A 260 -21.63 14.27 15.40
C GLU A 260 -21.62 14.39 13.86
N GLY A 261 -22.57 13.73 13.21
CA GLY A 261 -22.74 13.69 11.76
C GLY A 261 -21.82 12.70 11.04
N TYR A 262 -20.87 12.06 11.74
CA TYR A 262 -19.99 11.05 11.15
C TYR A 262 -20.65 9.67 11.20
N HIS A 263 -20.38 8.87 10.18
CA HIS A 263 -20.57 7.43 10.22
C HIS A 263 -19.44 6.78 11.01
N ILE A 264 -19.62 5.54 11.46
CA ILE A 264 -18.60 4.80 12.21
C ILE A 264 -18.03 3.68 11.34
N GLY A 265 -16.71 3.66 11.20
CA GLY A 265 -15.98 2.49 10.70
C GLY A 265 -15.24 1.79 11.83
N PHE A 266 -14.78 0.57 11.58
CA PHE A 266 -14.07 -0.24 12.59
C PHE A 266 -12.73 -0.73 12.02
N TYR A 267 -11.64 -0.41 12.71
CA TYR A 267 -10.34 -1.03 12.50
C TYR A 267 -10.10 -2.10 13.56
N MET A 268 -9.91 -3.34 13.09
CA MET A 268 -9.89 -4.54 13.92
C MET A 268 -8.70 -5.44 13.48
N PRO A 269 -7.48 -5.16 13.98
CA PRO A 269 -6.28 -5.91 13.60
C PRO A 269 -6.27 -7.34 14.18
N ASP A 270 -6.70 -7.52 15.43
CA ASP A 270 -6.53 -8.79 16.14
C ASP A 270 -7.76 -9.71 16.07
N VAL A 271 -8.93 -9.15 16.31
CA VAL A 271 -10.19 -9.89 16.46
C VAL A 271 -11.25 -9.24 15.60
N THR A 272 -11.93 -10.05 14.79
CA THR A 272 -13.03 -9.56 13.96
C THR A 272 -14.33 -9.65 14.74
N TYR A 273 -15.05 -8.52 14.80
CA TYR A 273 -16.36 -8.41 15.43
C TYR A 273 -17.42 -8.04 14.41
N GLU A 274 -18.64 -8.51 14.67
CA GLU A 274 -19.87 -7.94 14.13
C GLU A 274 -20.52 -7.06 15.21
N PHE A 275 -21.17 -5.98 14.78
CA PHE A 275 -21.79 -4.99 15.68
C PHE A 275 -23.30 -4.99 15.51
N TYR A 276 -24.00 -4.89 16.64
CA TYR A 276 -25.45 -4.94 16.72
C TYR A 276 -25.95 -3.80 17.61
N THR A 277 -27.20 -3.35 17.39
CA THR A 277 -27.82 -2.31 18.24
C THR A 277 -28.55 -2.87 19.46
N ASP A 278 -28.62 -4.20 19.58
CA ASP A 278 -29.28 -4.92 20.66
C ASP A 278 -28.39 -6.03 21.25
N GLU A 279 -28.60 -6.33 22.53
CA GLU A 279 -27.82 -7.32 23.28
C GLU A 279 -28.05 -8.77 22.80
N ASP A 280 -29.21 -9.04 22.21
CA ASP A 280 -29.56 -10.36 21.67
C ASP A 280 -28.90 -10.64 20.30
N PHE A 281 -28.16 -9.67 19.74
CA PHE A 281 -27.51 -9.73 18.43
C PHE A 281 -28.47 -10.03 17.27
N LYS A 282 -29.64 -9.38 17.26
CA LYS A 282 -30.68 -9.57 16.23
C LYS A 282 -30.71 -8.48 15.17
N VAL A 283 -30.25 -7.27 15.50
CA VAL A 283 -30.30 -6.08 14.65
C VAL A 283 -28.88 -5.63 14.36
N PRO A 284 -28.31 -6.01 13.21
CA PRO A 284 -26.98 -5.57 12.81
C PRO A 284 -26.91 -4.04 12.72
N PHE A 285 -25.78 -3.48 13.14
CA PHE A 285 -25.50 -2.06 12.98
C PHE A 285 -25.12 -1.77 11.52
N ASP A 286 -25.88 -0.87 10.89
CA ASP A 286 -25.62 -0.41 9.53
C ASP A 286 -24.71 0.83 9.58
N ALA A 287 -23.41 0.60 9.48
CA ALA A 287 -22.38 1.65 9.48
C ALA A 287 -22.57 2.66 8.34
N ASP A 288 -23.00 2.20 7.16
CA ASP A 288 -23.10 3.05 5.97
C ASP A 288 -24.34 3.94 6.04
N ASN A 289 -25.41 3.54 6.74
CA ASN A 289 -26.65 4.33 6.82
C ASN A 289 -26.90 4.99 8.17
N THR A 290 -26.03 4.78 9.16
CA THR A 290 -26.17 5.38 10.50
C THR A 290 -25.10 6.44 10.76
N ALA A 291 -25.47 7.71 10.61
CA ALA A 291 -24.67 8.82 11.11
C ALA A 291 -24.93 9.01 12.62
N ILE A 292 -23.87 9.26 13.38
CA ILE A 292 -23.96 9.43 14.84
C ILE A 292 -24.41 10.85 15.15
N SER A 293 -25.48 10.99 15.95
CA SER A 293 -26.01 12.29 16.38
C SER A 293 -26.06 12.47 17.90
N GLY A 294 -25.42 11.58 18.66
CA GLY A 294 -25.49 11.56 20.12
C GLY A 294 -24.86 10.29 20.70
N GLU A 295 -25.42 9.78 21.80
CA GLU A 295 -24.95 8.52 22.40
C GLU A 295 -25.56 7.30 21.70
N ILE A 296 -24.72 6.32 21.37
CA ILE A 296 -25.13 5.00 20.86
C ILE A 296 -24.41 3.90 21.63
N THR A 297 -25.12 2.81 21.92
CA THR A 297 -24.53 1.57 22.42
C THR A 297 -24.57 0.51 21.33
N LEU A 298 -23.42 -0.10 21.06
CA LEU A 298 -23.25 -1.21 20.13
C LEU A 298 -22.79 -2.45 20.89
N TYR A 299 -23.34 -3.60 20.51
CA TYR A 299 -23.01 -4.90 21.06
C TYR A 299 -22.13 -5.65 20.07
N ALA A 300 -20.91 -6.01 20.49
CA ALA A 300 -19.88 -6.62 19.66
C ALA A 300 -19.83 -8.13 19.89
N LYS A 301 -20.06 -8.88 18.81
CA LYS A 301 -19.96 -10.34 18.76
C LYS A 301 -18.70 -10.76 18.03
N ALA A 302 -17.80 -11.48 18.71
CA ALA A 302 -16.59 -11.98 18.08
C ALA A 302 -16.94 -13.10 17.08
N ILE A 303 -16.44 -13.00 15.85
CA ILE A 303 -16.66 -14.00 14.80
C ILE A 303 -15.37 -14.71 14.36
N GLY A 304 -14.22 -14.27 14.85
CA GLY A 304 -12.94 -14.94 14.63
C GLY A 304 -11.75 -14.15 15.14
N LYS A 305 -10.63 -14.84 15.36
CA LYS A 305 -9.32 -14.20 15.46
C LYS A 305 -8.70 -14.16 14.07
N LYS A 306 -8.07 -13.03 13.72
CA LYS A 306 -7.16 -13.05 12.57
C LYS A 306 -5.96 -13.92 12.96
N ALA A 307 -5.61 -14.83 12.06
CA ALA A 307 -4.48 -15.75 12.23
C ALA A 307 -3.16 -15.02 12.09
#